data_AF-A0A504J0V8-F1
#
_entry.id   AF-A0A504J0V8-F1
#
_cell.length_a   1.000
_cell.length_b   1.000
_cell.length_c   1.000
_cell.angle_alpha   90.00
_cell.angle_beta   90.00
_cell.angle_gamma   90.00
#
_symmetry.space_group_name_H-M   'P 1'
#
loop_
_entity.id
_entity.type
_entity.pdbx_description
1 polymer ?
#
loop_
_entity_poly.entity_id
_entity_poly.type
_entity_poly.pdbx_seq_one_letter_code
_entity_poly.pdbx_strand_id
1 'polypeptide(L)' 'HELPKVTIISVAHRAELEAFHSRKITLERREGGAKLVSDINLVPRKGGRNLLRRALWGSGAAAQRPRELE' A
#
# COMPACT_ATOMS: atom_id res chain seq x y z
N HIS A 1 22.68 14.40 -2.48
CA HIS A 1 22.44 14.13 -1.05
C HIS A 1 22.39 12.63 -0.79
N GLU A 2 23.24 11.79 -1.39
CA GLU A 2 22.77 10.41 -1.67
C GLU A 2 23.90 9.40 -1.53
N LEU A 3 23.71 8.47 -0.60
CA LEU A 3 24.50 7.27 -0.42
C LEU A 3 23.95 6.22 -1.40
N PRO A 4 24.60 5.97 -2.55
CA PRO A 4 24.00 5.21 -3.65
C PRO A 4 24.00 3.68 -3.42
N LYS A 5 24.78 3.20 -2.45
CA LYS A 5 24.90 1.77 -2.10
C LYS A 5 24.79 1.58 -0.59
N VAL A 6 23.66 1.98 -0.02
CA VAL A 6 23.39 1.71 1.39
C VAL A 6 22.09 0.95 1.57
N THR A 7 22.10 0.06 2.55
CA THR A 7 20.92 -0.61 3.06
C THR A 7 20.52 0.10 4.33
N ILE A 8 19.34 0.72 4.34
CA ILE A 8 18.78 1.36 5.52
C ILE A 8 17.97 0.32 6.28
N ILE A 9 18.27 0.17 7.57
CA ILE A 9 17.54 -0.70 8.47
C ILE A 9 16.87 0.19 9.51
N SER A 10 15.55 0.10 9.59
CA SER A 10 14.74 0.82 10.59
C SER A 10 14.15 -0.18 11.57
N VAL A 11 14.23 0.12 12.87
CA VAL A 11 13.57 -0.65 13.93
C VAL A 11 12.37 0.13 14.42
N ALA A 12 11.18 -0.43 14.28
CA ALA A 12 9.95 0.22 14.69
C ALA A 12 8.86 -0.78 15.07
N HIS A 13 7.89 -0.30 15.85
CA HIS A 13 6.71 -1.07 16.28
C HIS A 13 5.47 -0.80 15.42
N ARG A 14 5.50 0.22 14.55
CA ARG A 14 4.36 0.70 13.79
C ARG A 14 4.26 0.04 12.42
N ALA A 15 3.11 -0.57 12.13
CA ALA A 15 2.88 -1.25 10.85
C ALA A 15 2.87 -0.29 9.64
N GLU A 16 2.55 1.00 9.84
CA GLU A 16 2.52 1.96 8.73
C GLU A 16 3.90 2.18 8.08
N LEU A 17 4.98 1.92 8.82
CA LEU A 17 6.35 2.07 8.32
C LEU A 17 6.74 0.98 7.31
N GLU A 18 6.00 -0.12 7.26
CA GLU A 18 6.20 -1.19 6.28
C GLU A 18 6.09 -0.65 4.84
N ALA A 19 5.22 0.34 4.60
CA ALA A 19 5.01 0.92 3.26
C ALA A 19 6.26 1.61 2.68
N PHE A 20 7.24 1.96 3.52
CA PHE A 20 8.47 2.65 3.13
C PHE A 20 9.68 1.72 3.02
N HIS A 21 9.51 0.43 3.32
CA HIS A 21 10.59 -0.54 3.30
C HIS A 21 10.31 -1.65 2.28
N SER A 22 11.37 -2.27 1.79
CA SER A 22 11.28 -3.40 0.85
C SER A 22 11.13 -4.75 1.54
N ARG A 23 11.48 -4.83 2.83
CA ARG A 23 11.41 -6.05 3.64
C ARG A 23 10.92 -5.77 5.06
N LYS A 24 10.24 -6.76 5.62
CA LYS A 24 9.85 -6.82 7.03
C LYS A 24 10.48 -8.04 7.67
N ILE A 25 11.19 -7.80 8.77
CA ILE A 25 11.85 -8.83 9.56
C ILE A 25 11.22 -8.82 10.95
N THR A 26 10.64 -9.94 11.38
CA THR A 26 10.04 -10.08 12.71
C THR A 26 10.95 -10.92 13.59
N LEU A 27 11.28 -10.38 14.76
CA LEU A 27 12.05 -11.06 15.79
C LEU A 27 11.16 -11.38 16.99
N GLU A 28 11.32 -12.57 17.57
CA GLU A 28 10.66 -12.98 18.81
C GLU A 28 11.69 -13.24 19.89
N ARG A 29 11.37 -12.86 21.13
CA ARG A 29 12.17 -13.26 22.30
C ARG A 29 11.89 -14.72 22.64
N ARG A 30 12.95 -15.53 22.72
CA ARG A 30 12.93 -16.90 23.25
C ARG A 30 13.98 -17.04 24.36
N GLU A 31 13.99 -18.18 25.04
CA GLU A 31 15.10 -18.50 25.94
C GLU A 31 16.42 -18.46 25.13
N GLY A 32 17.33 -17.58 25.52
CA GLY A 32 18.58 -17.31 24.79
C GLY A 32 18.60 -16.05 23.91
N GLY A 33 17.48 -15.32 23.73
CA GLY A 33 17.48 -14.00 23.10
C GLY A 33 16.48 -13.81 21.95
N ALA A 34 16.76 -12.84 21.08
CA ALA A 34 15.93 -12.54 19.92
C ALA A 34 16.18 -13.55 18.79
N LYS A 35 15.13 -14.17 18.28
CA LYS A 35 15.17 -15.13 17.17
C LYS A 35 14.43 -14.57 15.97
N LEU A 36 15.03 -14.71 14.78
CA LEU A 36 14.35 -14.42 13.52
C LEU A 36 13.23 -15.42 13.30
N VAL A 37 11.99 -14.93 13.21
CA VAL A 37 10.81 -15.79 13.02
C VAL A 37 10.08 -15.54 11.72
N SER A 38 10.29 -14.38 11.09
CA SER A 38 9.68 -14.05 9.81
C SER A 38 10.55 -13.08 9.02
N ASP A 39 10.71 -13.33 7.72
CA ASP A 39 11.28 -12.41 6.74
C ASP A 39 10.35 -12.38 5.53
N ILE A 40 9.80 -11.20 5.22
CA ILE A 40 8.81 -11.01 4.18
C ILE A 40 9.27 -9.87 3.27
N ASN A 41 9.32 -10.13 1.96
CA ASN A 41 9.50 -9.08 0.96
C ASN A 41 8.18 -8.34 0.75
N LEU A 42 8.20 -7.03 0.98
CA LEU A 42 7.07 -6.14 0.81
C LEU A 42 7.05 -5.63 -0.63
N VAL A 43 6.06 -6.05 -1.40
CA VAL A 43 5.82 -5.50 -2.75
C VAL A 43 4.98 -4.24 -2.59
N PRO A 44 5.40 -3.07 -3.13
CA PRO A 44 4.62 -1.85 -3.03
C PRO A 44 3.25 -2.04 -3.70
N ARG A 45 2.16 -1.86 -2.93
CA ARG A 45 0.79 -1.94 -3.46
C ARG A 45 0.57 -0.76 -4.39
N LYS A 46 0.71 -0.98 -5.70
CA LYS A 46 0.44 0.01 -6.75
C LYS A 46 -1.04 0.43 -6.66
N GLY A 47 -1.32 1.66 -6.21
CA GLY A 47 -2.66 2.23 -6.01
C GLY A 47 -3.54 2.36 -7.25
N GLY A 48 -3.23 1.67 -8.36
CA GLY A 48 -3.89 1.83 -9.66
C GLY A 48 -5.21 1.06 -9.84
N ARG A 49 -5.63 0.21 -8.88
CA ARG A 49 -6.85 -0.59 -9.03
C ARG A 49 -8.17 0.20 -8.90
N ASN A 50 -8.13 1.42 -8.36
CA ASN A 50 -9.35 2.22 -8.17
C ASN A 50 -9.72 3.11 -9.38
N LEU A 51 -8.83 3.30 -10.34
CA LEU A 51 -9.12 4.12 -11.53
C LEU A 51 -9.93 3.35 -12.57
N LEU A 52 -9.59 2.07 -12.80
CA LEU A 52 -10.34 1.21 -13.73
C LEU A 52 -11.77 0.93 -13.24
N ARG A 53 -11.98 0.83 -11.92
CA ARG A 53 -13.32 0.68 -11.32
C ARG A 53 -14.20 1.92 -11.46
N ARG A 54 -13.64 3.14 -11.48
CA ARG A 54 -14.40 4.38 -11.67
C ARG A 54 -14.84 4.58 -13.12
N ALA A 55 -14.04 4.13 -14.10
CA ALA A 55 -14.40 4.23 -15.51
C ALA A 55 -15.56 3.31 -15.90
N LEU A 56 -15.72 2.15 -15.24
CA LEU A 56 -16.76 1.17 -15.57
C LEU A 56 -18.16 1.50 -15.00
N TRP A 57 -18.29 2.45 -14.07
CA TRP A 57 -19.57 2.83 -13.45
C TRP A 57 -19.97 4.29 -13.65
N GLY A 58 -19.20 5.07 -14.42
CA GLY A 58 -19.34 6.52 -14.51
C GLY A 58 -19.75 7.05 -15.88
N SER A 59 -20.79 6.49 -16.51
CA SER A 59 -21.39 7.08 -17.72
C SER A 59 -22.84 6.61 -17.88
N GLY A 60 -23.74 7.22 -17.10
CA GLY A 60 -25.16 6.89 -17.12
C GLY A 60 -26.03 7.93 -16.41
N ALA A 61 -25.73 9.23 -16.57
CA ALA A 61 -26.58 10.32 -16.10
C ALA A 61 -26.87 11.27 -17.26
N ALA A 62 -27.73 10.85 -18.19
CA ALA A 62 -28.31 11.73 -19.20
C ALA A 62 -29.64 11.14 -19.73
N ALA A 63 -30.69 11.22 -18.92
CA ALA A 63 -32.06 11.05 -19.41
C ALA A 63 -33.03 11.79 -18.48
N GLN A 64 -33.06 13.12 -18.57
CA GLN A 64 -34.26 13.88 -18.20
C GLN A 64 -34.70 14.62 -19.46
N ARG A 65 -35.84 14.18 -19.99
CA ARG A 65 -36.51 14.69 -21.20
C ARG A 65 -36.96 16.15 -20.98
N PRO A 66 -37.03 16.96 -22.04
CA PRO A 66 -37.54 18.33 -21.95
C PRO A 66 -39.03 18.30 -21.56
N ARG A 67 -39.42 19.17 -20.62
CA ARG A 67 -40.83 19.53 -20.42
C ARG A 67 -41.21 20.47 -21.57
N GLU A 68 -42.11 20.02 -22.43
CA GLU A 68 -42.83 20.89 -23.36
C GLU A 68 -43.69 21.89 -22.57
N LEU A 69 -43.64 23.13 -23.04
CA LEU A 69 -44.53 24.23 -22.68
C LEU A 69 -45.79 24.08 -23.54
N GLU A 70 -46.94 23.81 -22.91
CA GLU A 70 -48.25 24.43 -23.13
C GLU A 70 -49.27 23.90 -22.11
#